data_AF-A0A3G2KSQ0-F1
#
_entry.id   AF-A0A3G2KSQ0-F1
#
_cell.length_a   1.000
_cell.length_b   1.000
_cell.length_c   1.000
_cell.angle_alpha   90.00
_cell.angle_beta   90.00
_cell.angle_gamma   90.00
#
_symmetry.space_group_name_H-M   'P 1'
#
loop_
_entity.id
_entity.type
_entity.pdbx_description
1 polymer ?
#
loop_
_entity_poly.entity_id
_entity_poly.type
_entity_poly.pdbx_seq_one_letter_code
_entity_poly.pdbx_strand_id
1 'polypeptide(L)'
;MPVQITQTDIIAMNALLKKGDRGGAYLYYYNLIKDVDREAVSQILIQAQITTYSGFFGGAAMIGNAIAKNSNPDKYPAEGLDKFSSDIVQGLIDAIAKELSANQDGVLTKEQIQLADHGVWENKYKMGDYFPGNIQIVAQDPTVLATPGTLAAVLAGSQLLLGAKIGNEKSKFSGSAYERIETTDYIAIRERSSNKIVCNLKDKVTVFKE
;
A
#
# COMPACT_ATOMS: atom_id res chain seq x y z
N MET A 1 22.41 5.40 -17.35
CA MET A 1 21.71 5.11 -18.63
C MET A 1 20.23 5.33 -18.39
N PRO A 2 19.45 5.84 -19.35
CA PRO A 2 18.00 5.87 -19.20
C PRO A 2 17.49 4.44 -18.97
N VAL A 3 16.61 4.25 -18.00
CA VAL A 3 15.94 2.97 -17.77
C VAL A 3 14.98 2.73 -18.93
N GLN A 4 15.02 1.54 -19.50
CA GLN A 4 14.05 1.11 -20.51
C GLN A 4 13.48 -0.23 -20.08
N ILE A 5 12.19 -0.25 -19.83
CA ILE A 5 11.46 -1.48 -19.55
C ILE A 5 11.34 -2.28 -20.83
N THR A 6 11.36 -3.60 -20.71
CA THR A 6 11.30 -4.52 -21.82
C THR A 6 10.04 -5.38 -21.76
N GLN A 7 9.73 -6.03 -22.88
CA GLN A 7 8.68 -7.05 -22.91
C GLN A 7 8.96 -8.21 -21.94
N THR A 8 10.24 -8.52 -21.68
CA THR A 8 10.64 -9.54 -20.71
C THR A 8 10.27 -9.14 -19.28
N ASP A 9 10.36 -7.84 -18.94
CA ASP A 9 9.95 -7.34 -17.62
C ASP A 9 8.44 -7.49 -17.41
N ILE A 10 7.64 -7.18 -18.44
CA ILE A 10 6.19 -7.43 -18.43
C ILE A 10 5.88 -8.92 -18.22
N ILE A 11 6.60 -9.80 -18.91
CA ILE A 11 6.44 -11.25 -18.74
C ILE A 11 6.77 -11.67 -17.31
N ALA A 12 7.84 -11.13 -16.72
CA ALA A 12 8.25 -11.41 -15.35
C ALA A 12 7.18 -10.94 -14.33
N MET A 13 6.66 -9.73 -14.49
CA MET A 13 5.58 -9.20 -13.66
C MET A 13 4.30 -10.06 -13.75
N ASN A 14 3.88 -10.42 -14.97
CA ASN A 14 2.72 -11.30 -15.16
C ASN A 14 2.94 -12.69 -14.54
N ALA A 15 4.16 -13.22 -14.59
CA ALA A 15 4.49 -14.50 -13.98
C ALA A 15 4.40 -14.45 -12.44
N LEU A 16 4.79 -13.33 -11.82
CA LEU A 16 4.61 -13.08 -10.38
C LEU A 16 3.12 -13.01 -10.03
N LEU A 17 2.36 -12.20 -10.77
CA LEU A 17 0.92 -12.04 -10.55
C LEU A 17 0.17 -13.38 -10.70
N LYS A 18 0.50 -14.18 -11.71
CA LYS A 18 -0.10 -15.52 -11.92
C LYS A 18 0.17 -16.50 -10.79
N LYS A 19 1.27 -16.32 -10.04
CA LYS A 19 1.58 -17.08 -8.82
C LYS A 19 0.87 -16.56 -7.57
N GLY A 20 0.09 -15.47 -7.70
CA GLY A 20 -0.54 -14.77 -6.59
C GLY A 20 0.38 -13.76 -5.89
N ASP A 21 1.61 -13.54 -6.40
CA ASP A 21 2.58 -12.63 -5.82
C ASP A 21 2.36 -11.19 -6.29
N ARG A 22 1.25 -10.59 -5.83
CA ARG A 22 0.84 -9.22 -6.15
C ARG A 22 1.89 -8.19 -5.70
N GLY A 23 2.43 -8.37 -4.50
CA GLY A 23 3.47 -7.51 -3.96
C GLY A 23 4.76 -7.61 -4.76
N GLY A 24 5.16 -8.84 -5.13
CA GLY A 24 6.31 -9.11 -5.97
C GLY A 24 6.23 -8.40 -7.32
N ALA A 25 5.07 -8.36 -7.98
CA ALA A 25 4.90 -7.64 -9.25
C ALA A 25 5.18 -6.13 -9.11
N TYR A 26 4.66 -5.48 -8.06
CA TYR A 26 4.98 -4.06 -7.78
C TYR A 26 6.46 -3.86 -7.41
N LEU A 27 7.03 -4.73 -6.57
CA LEU A 27 8.43 -4.62 -6.16
C LEU A 27 9.41 -4.90 -7.32
N TYR A 28 9.03 -5.74 -8.27
CA TYR A 28 9.77 -5.93 -9.50
C TYR A 28 9.85 -4.60 -10.27
N TYR A 29 8.71 -3.97 -10.50
CA TYR A 29 8.65 -2.70 -11.20
C TYR A 29 9.39 -1.58 -10.45
N TYR A 30 9.17 -1.46 -9.14
CA TYR A 30 9.92 -0.56 -8.26
C TYR A 30 11.43 -0.67 -8.49
N ASN A 31 11.98 -1.88 -8.56
CA ASN A 31 13.42 -2.06 -8.72
C ASN A 31 13.95 -1.60 -10.07
N LEU A 32 13.11 -1.58 -11.11
CA LEU A 32 13.46 -1.03 -12.41
C LEU A 32 13.50 0.50 -12.38
N ILE A 33 12.56 1.15 -11.68
CA ILE A 33 12.35 2.61 -11.77
C ILE A 33 12.78 3.42 -10.55
N LYS A 34 13.27 2.78 -9.47
CA LYS A 34 13.61 3.41 -8.17
C LYS A 34 14.51 4.64 -8.25
N ASP A 35 15.36 4.72 -9.28
CA ASP A 35 16.34 5.79 -9.47
C ASP A 35 15.91 6.80 -10.56
N VAL A 36 14.67 6.70 -11.07
CA VAL A 36 14.15 7.49 -12.20
C VAL A 36 13.15 8.56 -11.76
N ASP A 37 12.07 8.16 -11.10
CA ASP A 37 10.99 9.06 -10.65
C ASP A 37 10.58 8.72 -9.22
N ARG A 38 10.90 9.62 -8.29
CA ARG A 38 10.63 9.44 -6.86
C ARG A 38 9.14 9.37 -6.54
N GLU A 39 8.30 10.11 -7.25
CA GLU A 39 6.86 10.16 -6.98
C GLU A 39 6.17 8.89 -7.48
N ALA A 40 6.52 8.44 -8.70
CA ALA A 40 6.05 7.16 -9.22
C ALA A 40 6.45 6.01 -8.29
N VAL A 41 7.71 6.00 -7.85
CA VAL A 41 8.25 5.00 -6.93
C VAL A 41 7.50 4.99 -5.59
N SER A 42 7.19 6.16 -5.04
CA SER A 42 6.38 6.27 -3.82
C SER A 42 4.98 5.70 -4.03
N GLN A 43 4.34 6.00 -5.17
CA GLN A 43 3.02 5.49 -5.50
C GLN A 43 3.03 3.96 -5.66
N ILE A 44 4.05 3.38 -6.30
CA ILE A 44 4.23 1.93 -6.40
C ILE A 44 4.33 1.27 -5.02
N LEU A 45 5.06 1.85 -4.08
CA LEU A 45 5.17 1.32 -2.71
C LEU A 45 3.86 1.44 -1.91
N ILE A 46 3.06 2.48 -2.16
CA ILE A 46 1.71 2.61 -1.60
C ILE A 46 0.81 1.51 -2.16
N GLN A 47 0.81 1.30 -3.47
CA GLN A 47 0.01 0.26 -4.12
C GLN A 47 0.45 -1.16 -3.72
N ALA A 48 1.75 -1.39 -3.53
CA ALA A 48 2.27 -2.64 -2.99
C ALA A 48 1.73 -2.94 -1.59
N GLN A 49 1.66 -1.93 -0.71
CA GLN A 49 1.04 -2.06 0.62
C GLN A 49 -0.46 -2.35 0.52
N ILE A 50 -1.17 -1.63 -0.36
CA ILE A 50 -2.62 -1.79 -0.56
C ILE A 50 -2.95 -3.19 -1.07
N THR A 51 -2.27 -3.67 -2.11
CA THR A 51 -2.57 -4.95 -2.75
C THR A 51 -2.21 -6.16 -1.86
N THR A 52 -1.27 -5.99 -0.93
CA THR A 52 -0.85 -7.03 0.03
C THR A 52 -1.48 -6.87 1.41
N TYR A 53 -2.32 -5.85 1.61
CA TYR A 53 -2.91 -5.48 2.89
C TYR A 53 -1.89 -5.32 4.03
N SER A 54 -0.71 -4.81 3.71
CA SER A 54 0.38 -4.63 4.66
C SER A 54 0.61 -3.15 5.00
N GLY A 55 1.22 -2.90 6.16
CA GLY A 55 1.53 -1.55 6.63
C GLY A 55 0.29 -0.68 6.87
N PHE A 56 0.50 0.63 6.90
CA PHE A 56 -0.56 1.59 7.17
C PHE A 56 -1.59 1.61 6.03
N PHE A 57 -1.13 1.74 4.78
CA PHE A 57 -2.03 1.87 3.63
C PHE A 57 -2.81 0.58 3.35
N GLY A 58 -2.18 -0.59 3.51
CA GLY A 58 -2.87 -1.87 3.36
C GLY A 58 -3.93 -2.11 4.44
N GLY A 59 -3.64 -1.77 5.70
CA GLY A 59 -4.63 -1.83 6.78
C GLY A 59 -5.81 -0.89 6.54
N ALA A 60 -5.54 0.34 6.12
CA ALA A 60 -6.58 1.30 5.77
C ALA A 60 -7.41 0.80 4.56
N ALA A 61 -6.77 0.19 3.57
CA ALA A 61 -7.46 -0.40 2.43
C ALA A 61 -8.39 -1.55 2.83
N MET A 62 -8.01 -2.41 3.79
CA MET A 62 -8.91 -3.45 4.30
C MET A 62 -10.16 -2.86 4.94
N ILE A 63 -10.00 -1.88 5.82
CA ILE A 63 -11.13 -1.23 6.51
C ILE A 63 -12.01 -0.49 5.51
N GLY A 64 -11.41 0.30 4.61
CA GLY A 64 -12.13 1.03 3.57
C GLY A 64 -12.93 0.10 2.67
N ASN A 65 -12.32 -1.00 2.20
CA ASN A 65 -13.02 -1.99 1.39
C ASN A 65 -14.13 -2.71 2.18
N ALA A 66 -13.94 -2.98 3.47
CA ALA A 66 -14.99 -3.58 4.30
C ALA A 66 -16.22 -2.65 4.41
N ILE A 67 -15.98 -1.34 4.63
CA ILE A 67 -17.04 -0.33 4.67
C ILE A 67 -17.75 -0.26 3.31
N ALA A 68 -16.99 -0.12 2.22
CA ALA A 68 -17.54 0.00 0.88
C ALA A 68 -18.32 -1.25 0.44
N LYS A 69 -17.82 -2.46 0.76
CA LYS A 69 -18.50 -3.73 0.48
C LYS A 69 -19.79 -3.88 1.29
N ASN A 70 -19.82 -3.44 2.53
CA ASN A 70 -21.05 -3.46 3.33
C ASN A 70 -22.13 -2.55 2.74
N SER A 71 -21.75 -1.41 2.16
CA SER A 71 -22.68 -0.48 1.52
C SER A 71 -23.06 -0.85 0.08
N ASN A 72 -22.19 -1.56 -0.65
CA ASN A 72 -22.37 -1.91 -2.07
C ASN A 72 -21.92 -3.36 -2.34
N PRO A 73 -22.59 -4.37 -1.75
CA PRO A 73 -22.13 -5.75 -1.79
C PRO A 73 -22.11 -6.34 -3.21
N ASP A 74 -23.02 -5.89 -4.08
CA ASP A 74 -23.21 -6.30 -5.46
C ASP A 74 -22.10 -5.82 -6.41
N LYS A 75 -21.34 -4.79 -6.03
CA LYS A 75 -20.25 -4.24 -6.84
C LYS A 75 -18.91 -4.95 -6.66
N TYR A 76 -18.76 -5.75 -5.61
CA TYR A 76 -17.52 -6.48 -5.34
C TYR A 76 -17.49 -7.83 -6.08
N PRO A 77 -16.31 -8.28 -6.57
CA PRO A 77 -16.18 -9.60 -7.18
C PRO A 77 -16.56 -10.71 -6.20
N ALA A 78 -17.22 -11.75 -6.72
CA ALA A 78 -17.60 -12.93 -5.94
C ALA A 78 -16.38 -13.64 -5.36
N GLU A 79 -15.25 -13.60 -6.07
CA GLU A 79 -13.95 -14.14 -5.68
C GLU A 79 -13.25 -13.32 -4.59
N GLY A 80 -13.81 -12.17 -4.21
CA GLY A 80 -13.34 -11.35 -3.10
C GLY A 80 -12.19 -10.40 -3.44
N LEU A 81 -11.65 -9.78 -2.39
CA LEU A 81 -10.70 -8.66 -2.51
C LEU A 81 -9.36 -9.07 -3.14
N ASP A 82 -8.97 -10.34 -3.08
CA ASP A 82 -7.74 -10.82 -3.70
C ASP A 82 -7.81 -10.78 -5.22
N LYS A 83 -8.96 -11.17 -5.80
CA LYS A 83 -9.18 -11.05 -7.24
C LYS A 83 -9.20 -9.59 -7.67
N PHE A 84 -9.87 -8.74 -6.89
CA PHE A 84 -9.91 -7.31 -7.12
C PHE A 84 -8.50 -6.71 -7.15
N SER A 85 -7.72 -6.98 -6.11
CA SER A 85 -6.35 -6.48 -5.99
C SER A 85 -5.42 -7.01 -7.09
N SER A 86 -5.65 -8.25 -7.55
CA SER A 86 -4.93 -8.82 -8.69
C SER A 86 -5.28 -8.12 -9.99
N ASP A 87 -6.54 -7.70 -10.17
CA ASP A 87 -6.98 -6.92 -11.33
C ASP A 87 -6.40 -5.50 -11.34
N ILE A 88 -6.22 -4.88 -10.17
CA ILE A 88 -5.51 -3.60 -10.04
C ILE A 88 -4.06 -3.76 -10.53
N VAL A 89 -3.36 -4.79 -10.06
CA VAL A 89 -1.98 -5.07 -10.51
C VAL A 89 -1.92 -5.33 -12.01
N GLN A 90 -2.90 -6.06 -12.56
CA GLN A 90 -2.98 -6.29 -14.00
C GLN A 90 -3.17 -4.96 -14.76
N GLY A 91 -4.03 -4.06 -14.27
CA GLY A 91 -4.23 -2.73 -14.85
C GLY A 91 -2.93 -1.92 -14.92
N LEU A 92 -2.10 -1.98 -13.89
CA LEU A 92 -0.75 -1.40 -13.92
C LEU A 92 0.12 -2.03 -15.02
N ILE A 93 0.18 -3.36 -15.08
CA ILE A 93 1.00 -4.07 -16.09
C ILE A 93 0.54 -3.71 -17.51
N ASP A 94 -0.76 -3.62 -17.73
CA ASP A 94 -1.34 -3.26 -19.02
C ASP A 94 -1.01 -1.80 -19.40
N ALA A 95 -0.96 -0.89 -18.42
CA ALA A 95 -0.53 0.49 -18.63
C ALA A 95 0.96 0.59 -19.02
N ILE A 96 1.84 -0.20 -18.38
CA ILE A 96 3.25 -0.29 -18.75
C ILE A 96 3.39 -0.82 -20.19
N ALA A 97 2.65 -1.88 -20.54
CA ALA A 97 2.64 -2.45 -21.88
C ALA A 97 2.17 -1.45 -22.94
N LYS A 98 1.17 -0.64 -22.61
CA LYS A 98 0.67 0.44 -23.48
C LYS A 98 1.75 1.50 -23.74
N GLU A 99 2.44 1.96 -22.70
CA GLU A 99 3.56 2.92 -22.86
C GLU A 99 4.66 2.37 -23.76
N LEU A 100 5.06 1.11 -23.56
CA LEU A 100 6.06 0.46 -24.42
C LEU A 100 5.61 0.36 -25.87
N SER A 101 4.33 0.04 -26.11
CA SER A 101 3.78 -0.02 -27.47
C SER A 101 3.74 1.35 -28.18
N ALA A 102 3.79 2.44 -27.41
CA ALA A 102 3.89 3.80 -27.92
C ALA A 102 5.34 4.25 -28.17
N ASN A 103 6.31 3.32 -28.17
CA ASN A 103 7.76 3.57 -28.26
C ASN A 103 8.32 4.47 -27.14
N GLN A 104 7.71 4.42 -25.95
CA GLN A 104 8.26 5.07 -24.75
C GLN A 104 9.10 4.08 -23.94
N ASP A 105 9.62 4.53 -22.79
CA ASP A 105 10.52 3.76 -21.93
C ASP A 105 9.80 2.80 -20.96
N GLY A 106 8.47 2.86 -20.90
CA GLY A 106 7.62 2.09 -20.00
C GLY A 106 7.56 2.63 -18.57
N VAL A 107 8.25 3.72 -18.26
CA VAL A 107 8.23 4.36 -16.94
C VAL A 107 6.95 5.19 -16.82
N LEU A 108 6.07 4.78 -15.91
CA LEU A 108 4.83 5.49 -15.61
C LEU A 108 5.09 6.56 -14.57
N THR A 109 4.53 7.74 -14.79
CA THR A 109 4.36 8.77 -13.76
C THR A 109 3.40 8.30 -12.67
N LYS A 110 3.44 8.98 -11.52
CA LYS A 110 2.47 8.78 -10.44
C LYS A 110 1.02 8.87 -10.94
N GLU A 111 0.71 9.87 -11.75
CA GLU A 111 -0.64 10.10 -12.30
C GLU A 111 -1.06 8.94 -13.20
N GLN A 112 -0.17 8.45 -14.08
CA GLN A 112 -0.45 7.29 -14.93
C GLN A 112 -0.73 6.04 -14.10
N ILE A 113 0.01 5.80 -13.02
CA ILE A 113 -0.23 4.68 -12.10
C ILE A 113 -1.61 4.80 -11.47
N GLN A 114 -1.93 5.97 -10.90
CA GLN A 114 -3.21 6.22 -10.24
C GLN A 114 -4.40 6.09 -11.20
N LEU A 115 -4.25 6.56 -12.44
CA LEU A 115 -5.28 6.44 -13.48
C LEU A 115 -5.42 5.00 -13.98
N ALA A 116 -4.33 4.23 -14.08
CA ALA A 116 -4.38 2.82 -14.43
C ALA A 116 -5.16 2.02 -13.37
N ASP A 117 -4.87 2.26 -12.10
CA ASP A 117 -5.59 1.64 -10.99
C ASP A 117 -7.07 2.08 -11.00
N HIS A 118 -7.34 3.38 -11.16
CA HIS A 118 -8.70 3.95 -11.25
C HIS A 118 -9.53 3.30 -12.34
N GLY A 119 -8.93 3.11 -13.51
CA GLY A 119 -9.58 2.47 -14.63
C GLY A 119 -10.16 1.10 -14.31
N VAL A 120 -9.59 0.36 -13.36
CA VAL A 120 -10.11 -0.96 -12.96
C VAL A 120 -11.39 -0.83 -12.16
N TRP A 121 -11.41 -0.07 -11.06
CA TRP A 121 -12.64 0.02 -10.25
C TRP A 121 -13.76 0.79 -10.94
N GLU A 122 -13.41 1.77 -11.76
CA GLU A 122 -14.37 2.52 -12.55
C GLU A 122 -14.93 1.69 -13.70
N ASN A 123 -14.07 1.17 -14.58
CA ASN A 123 -14.53 0.57 -15.82
C ASN A 123 -14.92 -0.89 -15.66
N LYS A 124 -14.20 -1.66 -14.85
CA LYS A 124 -14.44 -3.11 -14.69
C LYS A 124 -15.51 -3.39 -13.64
N TYR A 125 -15.43 -2.72 -12.49
CA TYR A 125 -16.31 -3.00 -11.35
C TYR A 125 -17.45 -1.99 -11.17
N LYS A 126 -17.49 -0.92 -11.96
CA LYS A 126 -18.56 0.10 -11.91
C LYS A 126 -18.76 0.66 -10.51
N MET A 127 -17.66 0.79 -9.76
CA MET A 127 -17.71 1.27 -8.39
C MET A 127 -17.88 2.78 -8.33
N GLY A 128 -17.39 3.55 -9.31
CA GLY A 128 -17.61 5.00 -9.31
C GLY A 128 -17.09 5.68 -8.06
N ASP A 129 -17.89 6.65 -7.64
CA ASP A 129 -17.78 7.41 -6.40
C ASP A 129 -17.75 6.57 -5.11
N TYR A 130 -18.06 5.27 -5.17
CA TYR A 130 -18.13 4.41 -3.99
C TYR A 130 -16.79 3.76 -3.64
N PHE A 131 -15.79 3.78 -4.51
CA PHE A 131 -14.54 3.10 -4.23
C PHE A 131 -13.60 3.93 -3.34
N PRO A 132 -13.07 3.37 -2.23
CA PRO A 132 -12.14 4.08 -1.35
C PRO A 132 -10.85 4.56 -2.02
N GLY A 133 -10.44 3.93 -3.12
CA GLY A 133 -9.27 4.34 -3.91
C GLY A 133 -9.37 5.75 -4.49
N ASN A 134 -10.57 6.34 -4.57
CA ASN A 134 -10.77 7.71 -5.06
C ASN A 134 -9.95 8.76 -4.28
N ILE A 135 -9.60 8.49 -3.01
CA ILE A 135 -8.71 9.38 -2.23
C ILE A 135 -7.35 9.61 -2.90
N GLN A 136 -6.89 8.66 -3.71
CA GLN A 136 -5.59 8.74 -4.38
C GLN A 136 -5.60 9.68 -5.58
N ILE A 137 -6.78 9.95 -6.16
CA ILE A 137 -6.93 10.74 -7.39
C ILE A 137 -7.43 12.17 -7.15
N VAL A 138 -7.56 12.61 -5.89
CA VAL A 138 -8.10 13.95 -5.54
C VAL A 138 -7.30 15.09 -6.17
N ALA A 139 -5.99 14.92 -6.36
CA ALA A 139 -5.16 15.93 -7.00
C ALA A 139 -5.49 16.12 -8.50
N GLN A 140 -5.90 15.04 -9.16
CA GLN A 140 -6.27 15.03 -10.58
C GLN A 140 -7.75 15.38 -10.78
N ASP A 141 -8.61 14.94 -9.86
CA ASP A 141 -10.04 15.24 -9.85
C ASP A 141 -10.50 15.62 -8.43
N PRO A 142 -10.54 16.93 -8.10
CA PRO A 142 -10.99 17.39 -6.79
C PRO A 142 -12.47 17.07 -6.49
N THR A 143 -13.29 16.78 -7.51
CA THR A 143 -14.72 16.50 -7.30
C THR A 143 -14.93 15.20 -6.52
N VAL A 144 -13.98 14.27 -6.61
CA VAL A 144 -14.05 12.99 -5.89
C VAL A 144 -13.84 13.12 -4.39
N LEU A 145 -13.41 14.29 -3.89
CA LEU A 145 -13.10 14.52 -2.48
C LEU A 145 -14.30 14.26 -1.56
N ALA A 146 -15.51 14.63 -2.01
CA ALA A 146 -16.74 14.50 -1.24
C ALA A 146 -17.51 13.20 -1.53
N THR A 147 -16.93 12.28 -2.31
CA THR A 147 -17.59 11.03 -2.67
C THR A 147 -17.65 10.06 -1.49
N PRO A 148 -18.66 9.17 -1.43
CA PRO A 148 -18.74 8.15 -0.38
C PRO A 148 -17.46 7.32 -0.22
N GLY A 149 -16.81 6.97 -1.33
CA GLY A 149 -15.55 6.23 -1.35
C GLY A 149 -14.44 7.00 -0.65
N THR A 150 -14.19 8.25 -1.03
CA THR A 150 -13.15 9.07 -0.39
C THR A 150 -13.42 9.28 1.10
N LEU A 151 -14.67 9.53 1.49
CA LEU A 151 -15.04 9.64 2.90
C LEU A 151 -14.82 8.33 3.67
N ALA A 152 -15.11 7.18 3.05
CA ALA A 152 -14.81 5.87 3.62
C ALA A 152 -13.31 5.64 3.81
N ALA A 153 -12.47 6.11 2.88
CA ALA A 153 -11.02 6.03 3.01
C ALA A 153 -10.48 6.90 4.17
N VAL A 154 -11.00 8.13 4.32
CA VAL A 154 -10.65 9.02 5.44
C VAL A 154 -11.07 8.39 6.78
N LEU A 155 -12.27 7.82 6.85
CA LEU A 155 -12.75 7.10 8.02
C LEU A 155 -11.85 5.89 8.33
N ALA A 156 -11.49 5.10 7.32
CA ALA A 156 -10.62 3.94 7.48
C ALA A 156 -9.24 4.29 8.04
N GLY A 157 -8.61 5.34 7.51
CA GLY A 157 -7.34 5.86 8.03
C GLY A 157 -7.48 6.34 9.49
N SER A 158 -8.57 7.03 9.81
CA SER A 158 -8.86 7.50 11.18
C SER A 158 -9.06 6.35 12.15
N GLN A 159 -9.78 5.30 11.75
CA GLN A 159 -9.98 4.09 12.55
C GLN A 159 -8.66 3.35 12.78
N LEU A 160 -7.82 3.25 11.77
CA LEU A 160 -6.50 2.63 11.90
C LEU A 160 -5.61 3.41 12.86
N LEU A 161 -5.59 4.74 12.77
CA LEU A 161 -4.85 5.60 13.69
C LEU A 161 -5.38 5.51 15.12
N LEU A 162 -6.69 5.53 15.30
CA LEU A 162 -7.32 5.40 16.62
C LEU A 162 -7.02 4.02 17.23
N GLY A 163 -7.16 2.95 16.45
CA GLY A 163 -6.82 1.60 16.85
C GLY A 163 -5.34 1.46 17.22
N ALA A 164 -4.44 2.03 16.42
CA ALA A 164 -3.02 2.09 16.74
C ALA A 164 -2.75 2.88 18.03
N LYS A 165 -3.48 3.98 18.28
CA LYS A 165 -3.33 4.80 19.49
C LYS A 165 -3.83 4.06 20.73
N ILE A 166 -5.05 3.51 20.70
CA ILE A 166 -5.64 2.73 21.80
C ILE A 166 -4.80 1.48 22.07
N GLY A 167 -4.38 0.79 21.01
CA GLY A 167 -3.49 -0.37 21.10
C GLY A 167 -2.15 0.00 21.72
N ASN A 168 -1.54 1.12 21.35
CA ASN A 168 -0.24 1.51 21.92
C ASN A 168 -0.33 2.31 23.24
N GLU A 169 -1.51 2.47 23.84
CA GLU A 169 -1.63 2.97 25.20
C GLU A 169 -1.04 1.92 26.16
N LYS A 170 0.07 2.28 26.83
CA LYS A 170 0.82 1.40 27.75
C LYS A 170 -0.05 0.72 28.81
N SER A 171 -1.15 1.35 29.22
CA SER A 171 -2.12 0.84 30.21
C SER A 171 -3.18 -0.10 29.64
N LYS A 172 -3.34 -0.19 28.31
CA LYS A 172 -4.37 -0.98 27.64
C LYS A 172 -3.83 -2.09 26.74
N PHE A 173 -2.53 -2.08 26.42
CA PHE A 173 -1.85 -3.19 25.76
C PHE A 173 -1.40 -4.26 26.76
N SER A 174 -2.37 -5.02 27.28
CA SER A 174 -2.10 -6.25 28.06
C SER A 174 -1.82 -7.47 27.16
N GLY A 175 -1.97 -7.35 25.84
CA GLY A 175 -1.89 -8.45 24.88
C GLY A 175 -0.64 -8.49 23.98
N SER A 176 0.28 -7.52 24.07
CA SER A 176 1.51 -7.64 23.30
C SER A 176 2.47 -8.64 23.90
N ALA A 177 2.89 -9.60 23.08
CA ALA A 177 4.07 -10.40 23.32
C ALA A 177 5.33 -9.53 23.50
N TYR A 178 5.28 -8.23 23.19
CA TYR A 178 6.42 -7.31 23.21
C TYR A 178 6.16 -6.06 24.04
N GLU A 179 7.19 -5.54 24.70
CA GLU A 179 7.13 -4.31 25.47
C GLU A 179 8.33 -3.41 25.19
N ARG A 180 8.13 -2.09 25.21
CA ARG A 180 9.23 -1.13 25.17
C ARG A 180 9.87 -1.07 26.56
N ILE A 181 11.16 -1.37 26.62
CA ILE A 181 11.97 -1.17 27.80
C ILE A 181 12.92 0.02 27.59
N GLU A 182 13.18 0.72 28.68
CA GLU A 182 14.08 1.84 28.71
C GLU A 182 15.00 1.68 29.91
N THR A 183 16.29 1.52 29.64
CA THR A 183 17.34 1.40 30.65
C THR A 183 18.17 2.68 30.69
N THR A 184 19.20 2.70 31.54
CA THR A 184 20.22 3.75 31.54
C THR A 184 20.98 3.80 30.21
N ASP A 185 21.17 2.64 29.59
CA ASP A 185 22.14 2.47 28.49
C ASP A 185 21.46 2.40 27.13
N TYR A 186 20.18 2.04 27.06
CA TYR A 186 19.46 1.89 25.79
C TYR A 186 17.93 1.96 25.92
N ILE A 187 17.27 2.07 24.77
CA ILE A 187 15.84 1.88 24.58
C ILE A 187 15.66 0.71 23.62
N ALA A 188 14.86 -0.27 23.99
CA ALA A 188 14.64 -1.47 23.19
C ALA A 188 13.20 -1.97 23.23
N ILE A 189 12.89 -2.88 22.31
CA ILE A 189 11.69 -3.72 22.34
C ILE A 189 12.12 -5.11 22.82
N ARG A 190 11.46 -5.59 23.87
CA ARG A 190 11.66 -6.90 24.49
C ARG A 190 10.43 -7.78 24.27
N GLU A 191 10.63 -9.05 24.00
CA GLU A 191 9.55 -10.05 24.06
C GLU A 191 9.29 -10.44 25.53
N ARG A 192 8.04 -10.30 26.02
CA ARG A 192 7.64 -10.53 27.42
C ARG A 192 7.77 -12.00 27.85
N SER A 193 7.47 -12.95 26.96
CA SER A 193 7.49 -14.38 27.26
C SER A 193 8.91 -14.91 27.47
N SER A 194 9.87 -14.42 26.68
CA SER A 194 11.25 -14.91 26.63
C SER A 194 12.27 -13.95 27.26
N ASN A 195 11.85 -12.73 27.60
CA ASN A 195 12.72 -11.61 27.95
C ASN A 195 13.79 -11.25 26.91
N LYS A 196 13.68 -11.75 25.67
CA LYS A 196 14.65 -11.49 24.61
C LYS A 196 14.48 -10.09 24.05
N ILE A 197 15.59 -9.36 23.89
CA ILE A 197 15.61 -8.12 23.12
C ILE A 197 15.49 -8.47 21.64
N VAL A 198 14.40 -8.03 21.02
CA VAL A 198 14.13 -8.25 19.59
C VAL A 198 14.54 -7.07 18.73
N CYS A 199 14.59 -5.86 19.30
CA CYS A 199 15.01 -4.67 18.57
C CYS A 199 15.61 -3.62 19.51
N ASN A 200 16.83 -3.17 19.22
CA ASN A 200 17.41 -1.98 19.85
C ASN A 200 16.96 -0.74 19.07
N LEU A 201 16.27 0.18 19.74
CA LEU A 201 15.74 1.39 19.13
C LEU A 201 16.74 2.55 19.22
N LYS A 202 17.53 2.60 20.29
CA LYS A 202 18.53 3.64 20.53
C LYS A 202 19.48 3.26 21.66
N ASP A 203 20.78 3.45 21.46
CA ASP A 203 21.77 3.43 22.54
C ASP A 203 21.88 4.83 23.17
N LYS A 204 21.91 4.88 24.50
CA LYS A 204 22.12 6.09 25.30
C LYS A 204 23.60 6.11 25.70
N VAL A 205 24.43 6.72 24.87
CA VAL A 205 25.86 6.88 25.17
C VAL A 205 26.02 7.60 26.51
N THR A 206 26.60 6.94 27.50
CA THR A 206 27.07 7.60 28.73
C THR A 206 28.31 8.40 28.35
N VAL A 207 28.16 9.72 28.19
CA VAL A 207 29.33 10.60 28.05
C VAL A 207 29.98 10.64 29.43
N PHE A 208 31.06 9.89 29.62
CA PHE A 208 31.97 10.11 30.74
C PHE A 208 32.57 11.50 30.54
N LYS A 209 32.25 12.42 31.44
CA LYS A 209 33.01 13.68 31.55
C LYS A 209 34.35 13.33 32.20
N GLU A 210 35.43 13.60 31.47
CA GLU A 210 36.78 13.74 32.05
C GLU A 210 36.83 14.89 33.06
#